data_AF-A0A9W4NPF6-F1
#
_entry.id   AF-A0A9W4NPF6-F1
#
_cell.length_a   1.000
_cell.length_b   1.000
_cell.length_c   1.000
_cell.angle_alpha   90.00
_cell.angle_beta   90.00
_cell.angle_gamma   90.00
#
_symmetry.space_group_name_H-M   'P 1'
#
loop_
_entity.id
_entity.type
_entity.pdbx_description
1 polymer ?
#
loop_
_entity_poly.entity_id
_entity_poly.type
_entity_poly.pdbx_seq_one_letter_code
_entity_poly.pdbx_strand_id
1 'polypeptide(L)'
;MPESVHSQDPDQSMVDAEQPEQEVVSNDPILEERQVVVLPGATDTAASFQFEGEGHTMGNALRYAIMKNPAVEFCGYTIPHPSDAKMHVRIQTTDSTTALEALEKGFNDLMDLCDVVTEKFTSARDQFNEESGNRMEV
;
A
#
# COMPACT_ATOMS: atom_id res chain seq x y z
N MET A 1 -53.44 43.55 -8.82
CA MET A 1 -53.21 43.83 -7.39
C MET A 1 -52.07 44.84 -7.31
N PRO A 2 -52.21 45.99 -6.63
CA PRO A 2 -51.16 47.00 -6.53
C PRO A 2 -50.10 46.66 -5.47
N GLU A 3 -48.91 47.22 -5.67
CA GLU A 3 -47.66 47.16 -4.89
C GLU A 3 -47.78 47.73 -3.47
N SER A 4 -46.93 47.29 -2.52
CA SER A 4 -45.92 48.16 -1.84
C SER A 4 -45.24 47.50 -0.62
N VAL A 5 -43.90 47.45 -0.69
CA VAL A 5 -42.83 47.65 0.31
C VAL A 5 -42.98 47.28 1.80
N HIS A 6 -41.93 46.58 2.26
CA HIS A 6 -41.13 46.81 3.46
C HIS A 6 -41.74 46.56 4.84
N SER A 7 -41.27 45.51 5.51
CA SER A 7 -41.09 45.52 6.96
C SER A 7 -39.75 44.88 7.27
N GLN A 8 -38.89 45.70 7.87
CA GLN A 8 -37.52 45.42 8.25
C GLN A 8 -37.50 44.40 9.40
N ASP A 9 -36.90 43.24 9.19
CA ASP A 9 -36.40 42.47 10.33
C ASP A 9 -35.15 43.18 10.88
N PRO A 10 -35.03 43.35 12.20
CA PRO A 10 -33.94 44.08 12.80
C PRO A 10 -32.64 43.27 12.73
N ASP A 11 -31.62 43.94 12.21
CA ASP A 11 -30.21 43.60 12.31
C ASP A 11 -29.83 43.32 13.78
N GLN A 12 -29.65 42.03 14.11
CA GLN A 12 -28.93 41.61 15.31
C GLN A 12 -27.57 41.08 14.88
N SER A 13 -26.64 42.01 14.72
CA SER A 13 -25.21 41.76 14.87
C SER A 13 -24.91 41.51 16.34
N MET A 14 -24.59 40.26 16.73
CA MET A 14 -23.91 39.97 18.01
C MET A 14 -23.07 38.69 17.87
N VAL A 15 -21.77 38.88 17.66
CA VAL A 15 -20.63 38.62 18.57
C VAL A 15 -20.09 37.19 18.48
N ASP A 16 -18.89 37.13 17.90
CA ASP A 16 -18.03 35.95 17.85
C ASP A 16 -17.82 35.42 19.27
N ALA A 17 -18.43 34.28 19.58
CA ALA A 17 -18.05 33.53 20.76
C ALA A 17 -16.79 32.76 20.40
N GLU A 18 -15.63 33.33 20.72
CA GLU A 18 -14.35 32.60 20.72
C GLU A 18 -14.50 31.40 21.68
N GLN A 19 -14.88 30.25 21.13
CA GLN A 19 -14.70 28.98 21.80
C GLN A 19 -13.20 28.71 21.78
N PRO A 20 -12.55 28.44 22.93
CA PRO A 20 -11.19 27.94 22.89
C PRO A 20 -11.23 26.62 22.11
N GLU A 21 -10.54 26.58 20.97
CA GLU A 21 -10.26 25.35 20.24
C GLU A 21 -9.47 24.45 21.19
N GLN A 22 -10.17 23.59 21.94
CA GLN A 22 -9.53 22.46 22.56
C GLN A 22 -9.10 21.55 21.41
N GLU A 23 -7.81 21.60 21.07
CA GLU A 23 -7.15 20.50 20.38
C GLU A 23 -7.47 19.23 21.17
N VAL A 24 -8.41 18.44 20.65
CA VAL A 24 -8.56 17.06 21.03
C VAL A 24 -7.33 16.35 20.50
N VAL A 25 -6.22 16.46 21.24
CA VAL A 25 -5.12 15.51 21.13
C VAL A 25 -5.70 14.21 21.66
N SER A 26 -6.35 13.46 20.76
CA SER A 26 -6.71 12.08 21.04
C SER A 26 -5.40 11.37 21.30
N ASN A 27 -5.15 11.11 22.57
CA ASN A 27 -4.09 10.25 23.06
C ASN A 27 -4.48 8.79 22.76
N ASP A 28 -4.90 8.53 21.52
CA ASP A 28 -5.02 7.17 21.03
C ASP A 28 -3.60 6.61 21.03
N PRO A 29 -3.34 5.50 21.74
CA PRO A 29 -2.10 4.79 21.50
C PRO A 29 -2.05 4.53 20.00
N ILE A 30 -0.92 4.82 19.35
CA ILE A 30 -0.63 4.35 18.00
C ILE A 30 -0.81 2.83 18.08
N LEU A 31 -2.00 2.36 17.75
CA LEU A 31 -2.25 0.96 17.52
C LEU A 31 -1.33 0.67 16.35
N GLU A 32 -0.30 -0.14 16.57
CA GLU A 32 0.39 -0.79 15.47
C GLU A 32 -0.70 -1.54 14.69
N GLU A 33 -1.26 -0.87 13.68
CA GLU A 33 -2.24 -1.47 12.79
C GLU A 33 -1.56 -2.72 12.23
N ARG A 34 -2.14 -3.89 12.49
CA ARG A 34 -1.61 -5.15 11.98
C ARG A 34 -1.71 -5.11 10.47
N GLN A 35 -0.62 -4.70 9.84
CA GLN A 35 -0.52 -4.53 8.39
C GLN A 35 -0.77 -5.85 7.64
N VAL A 36 -0.62 -6.99 8.32
CA VAL A 36 -0.90 -8.32 7.80
C VAL A 36 -1.75 -9.12 8.80
N VAL A 37 -2.86 -9.69 8.30
CA VAL A 37 -3.75 -10.58 9.06
C VAL A 37 -3.90 -11.90 8.30
N VAL A 38 -3.73 -13.02 9.01
CA VAL A 38 -4.02 -14.35 8.44
C VAL A 38 -5.53 -14.61 8.55
N LEU A 39 -6.19 -14.87 7.43
CA LEU A 39 -7.62 -15.16 7.38
C LEU A 39 -7.93 -16.57 7.92
N PRO A 40 -9.12 -16.78 8.51
CA PRO A 40 -9.52 -18.08 9.04
C PRO A 40 -9.57 -19.15 7.95
N GLY A 41 -9.19 -20.38 8.29
CA GLY A 41 -9.07 -21.50 7.33
C GLY A 41 -7.68 -21.65 6.70
N ALA A 42 -6.65 -21.04 7.30
CA ALA A 42 -5.26 -21.32 6.98
C ALA A 42 -4.85 -22.71 7.50
N THR A 43 -4.24 -23.51 6.63
CA THR A 43 -3.45 -24.70 6.97
C THR A 43 -1.98 -24.42 6.69
N ASP A 44 -1.08 -25.27 7.19
CA ASP A 44 0.36 -25.07 7.00
C ASP A 44 0.77 -24.96 5.52
N THR A 45 0.10 -25.71 4.65
CA THR A 45 0.33 -25.72 3.19
C THR A 45 -0.56 -24.74 2.42
N ALA A 46 -1.60 -24.16 3.03
CA ALA A 46 -2.54 -23.31 2.31
C ALA A 46 -3.09 -22.19 3.21
N ALA A 47 -2.58 -20.97 3.02
CA ALA A 47 -2.94 -19.81 3.83
C ALA A 47 -3.45 -18.65 2.96
N SER A 48 -4.32 -17.85 3.55
CA SER A 48 -4.82 -16.60 2.97
C SER A 48 -4.39 -15.44 3.86
N PHE A 49 -3.71 -14.46 3.28
CA PHE A 49 -3.20 -13.28 3.97
C PHE A 49 -3.97 -12.04 3.51
N GLN A 50 -4.40 -11.21 4.44
CA GLN A 50 -4.99 -9.90 4.19
C GLN A 50 -3.94 -8.84 4.52
N PHE A 51 -3.62 -8.00 3.53
CA PHE A 51 -2.76 -6.84 3.67
C PHE A 51 -3.63 -5.58 3.70
N GLU A 52 -3.39 -4.70 4.68
CA GLU A 52 -4.07 -3.41 4.80
C GLU A 52 -3.22 -2.29 4.19
N GLY A 53 -3.86 -1.37 3.48
CA GLY A 53 -3.19 -0.27 2.78
C GLY A 53 -2.54 -0.64 1.43
N GLU A 54 -2.65 -1.90 1.03
CA GLU A 54 -1.94 -2.45 -0.14
C GLU A 54 -2.86 -2.77 -1.32
N GLY A 55 -2.28 -2.82 -2.53
CA GLY A 55 -3.04 -3.00 -3.77
C GLY A 55 -2.27 -3.71 -4.88
N HIS A 56 -2.66 -3.46 -6.14
CA HIS A 56 -2.13 -4.15 -7.32
C HIS A 56 -0.61 -4.04 -7.48
N THR A 57 0.00 -2.93 -7.01
CA THR A 57 1.43 -2.68 -7.11
C THR A 57 2.23 -3.77 -6.40
N MET A 58 2.03 -3.92 -5.08
CA MET A 58 2.69 -4.98 -4.30
C MET A 58 2.12 -6.35 -4.64
N GLY A 59 0.79 -6.47 -4.80
CA GLY A 59 0.14 -7.75 -5.05
C GLY A 59 0.62 -8.46 -6.31
N ASN A 60 0.71 -7.75 -7.43
CA ASN A 60 1.16 -8.34 -8.69
C ASN A 60 2.65 -8.69 -8.66
N ALA A 61 3.48 -7.83 -8.06
CA ALA A 61 4.91 -8.08 -7.90
C ALA A 61 5.17 -9.31 -7.03
N LEU A 62 4.52 -9.37 -5.87
CA LEU A 62 4.63 -10.48 -4.93
C LEU A 62 4.12 -11.79 -5.53
N ARG A 63 2.96 -11.77 -6.21
CA ARG A 63 2.45 -12.92 -6.94
C ARG A 63 3.49 -13.47 -7.92
N TYR A 64 4.14 -12.59 -8.68
CA TYR A 64 5.15 -12.99 -9.65
C TYR A 64 6.35 -13.66 -8.97
N ALA A 65 6.88 -13.07 -7.91
CA ALA A 65 8.02 -13.61 -7.17
C ALA A 65 7.69 -14.99 -6.57
N ILE A 66 6.56 -15.11 -5.87
CA ILE A 66 6.16 -16.38 -5.22
C ILE A 66 5.93 -17.49 -6.24
N MET A 67 5.31 -17.20 -7.39
CA MET A 67 5.09 -18.19 -8.46
C MET A 67 6.38 -18.71 -9.11
N LYS A 68 7.54 -18.08 -8.88
CA LYS A 68 8.84 -18.62 -9.33
C LYS A 68 9.35 -19.74 -8.44
N ASN A 69 8.85 -19.85 -7.21
CA ASN A 69 9.24 -20.91 -6.30
C ASN A 69 8.59 -22.24 -6.73
N PRO A 70 9.37 -23.29 -7.06
CA PRO A 70 8.81 -24.57 -7.50
C PRO A 70 8.02 -25.31 -6.41
N ALA A 71 8.17 -24.90 -5.14
CA ALA A 71 7.39 -25.45 -4.02
C ALA A 71 5.97 -24.84 -3.90
N VAL A 72 5.63 -23.85 -4.72
CA VAL A 72 4.31 -23.19 -4.74
C VAL A 72 3.50 -23.75 -5.90
N GLU A 73 2.31 -24.28 -5.59
CA GLU A 73 1.36 -24.78 -6.58
C GLU A 73 0.43 -23.68 -7.06
N PHE A 74 0.02 -22.80 -6.15
CA PHE A 74 -0.90 -21.70 -6.45
C PHE A 74 -0.54 -20.45 -5.66
N CYS A 75 -0.46 -19.33 -6.37
CA CYS A 75 -0.42 -18.00 -5.75
C CYS A 75 -1.30 -17.05 -6.56
N GLY A 76 -2.20 -16.35 -5.85
CA GLY A 76 -3.09 -15.35 -6.44
C GLY A 76 -3.39 -14.25 -5.45
N TYR A 77 -3.65 -13.05 -5.96
CA TYR A 77 -4.12 -11.94 -5.16
C TYR A 77 -5.45 -11.42 -5.71
N THR A 78 -6.27 -10.86 -4.85
CA THR A 78 -7.54 -10.23 -5.20
C THR A 78 -7.79 -9.03 -4.30
N ILE A 79 -8.42 -8.00 -4.87
CA ILE A 79 -8.95 -6.87 -4.11
C ILE A 79 -10.45 -7.10 -4.02
N PRO A 80 -11.02 -7.27 -2.81
CA PRO A 80 -12.44 -7.62 -2.65
C PRO A 80 -13.34 -6.50 -3.18
N HIS A 81 -12.95 -5.24 -2.97
CA HIS A 81 -13.67 -4.08 -3.48
C HIS A 81 -12.71 -2.91 -3.73
N PRO A 82 -12.80 -2.17 -4.85
CA PRO A 82 -11.87 -1.08 -5.18
C PRO A 82 -11.83 0.08 -4.18
N SER A 83 -12.90 0.28 -3.40
CA SER A 83 -12.97 1.34 -2.38
C SER A 83 -12.34 0.94 -1.04
N ASP A 84 -12.02 -0.34 -0.86
CA ASP A 84 -11.34 -0.82 0.34
C ASP A 84 -9.87 -1.02 0.02
N ALA A 85 -8.98 -0.37 0.77
CA ALA A 85 -7.55 -0.56 0.67
C ALA A 85 -7.11 -1.88 1.36
N LYS A 86 -7.71 -2.99 0.92
CA LYS A 86 -7.44 -4.34 1.43
C LYS A 86 -7.10 -5.26 0.27
N MET A 87 -6.02 -6.01 0.40
CA MET A 87 -5.60 -6.98 -0.59
C MET A 87 -5.53 -8.36 0.05
N HIS A 88 -6.17 -9.35 -0.57
CA HIS A 88 -6.07 -10.74 -0.15
C HIS A 88 -5.10 -11.50 -1.04
N VAL A 89 -4.15 -12.22 -0.45
CA VAL A 89 -3.19 -13.09 -1.14
C VAL A 89 -3.42 -14.52 -0.66
N ARG A 90 -3.69 -15.43 -1.59
CA ARG A 90 -3.82 -16.87 -1.33
C ARG A 90 -2.58 -17.58 -1.84
N ILE A 91 -1.96 -18.37 -0.98
CA ILE A 91 -0.79 -19.20 -1.31
C ILE A 91 -1.14 -20.65 -0.97
N GLN A 92 -0.83 -21.55 -1.90
CA GLN A 92 -0.87 -22.99 -1.70
C GLN A 92 0.47 -23.56 -2.13
N THR A 93 1.12 -24.25 -1.21
CA THR A 93 2.40 -24.93 -1.39
C THR A 93 2.21 -26.43 -1.41
N THR A 94 3.16 -27.14 -2.01
CA THR A 94 3.28 -28.59 -1.87
C THR A 94 3.72 -28.93 -0.44
N ASP A 95 3.54 -30.18 -0.01
CA ASP A 95 3.85 -30.70 1.34
C ASP A 95 5.31 -30.51 1.83
N SER A 96 6.19 -29.94 1.00
CA SER A 96 7.59 -29.67 1.31
C SER A 96 7.86 -28.34 2.03
N THR A 97 6.93 -27.38 2.00
CA THR A 97 7.16 -26.02 2.54
C THR A 97 5.86 -25.42 3.05
N THR A 98 5.92 -24.59 4.09
CA THR A 98 4.74 -23.88 4.60
C THR A 98 4.41 -22.65 3.76
N ALA A 99 3.14 -22.25 3.74
CA ALA A 99 2.67 -21.07 3.03
C ALA A 99 3.31 -19.77 3.57
N LEU A 100 3.67 -19.73 4.86
CA LEU A 100 4.35 -18.60 5.49
C LEU A 100 5.81 -18.50 5.02
N GLU A 101 6.56 -19.61 5.04
CA GLU A 101 7.93 -19.64 4.51
C GLU A 101 7.98 -19.26 3.02
N ALA A 102 7.00 -19.71 2.24
CA ALA A 102 6.90 -19.32 0.83
C ALA A 102 6.61 -17.82 0.66
N LEU A 103 5.82 -17.22 1.55
CA LEU A 103 5.55 -15.78 1.56
C LEU A 103 6.81 -14.97 1.91
N GLU A 104 7.50 -15.35 2.98
CA GLU A 104 8.74 -14.69 3.44
C GLU A 104 9.82 -14.76 2.36
N LYS A 105 10.03 -15.95 1.79
CA LYS A 105 10.95 -16.12 0.66
C LYS A 105 10.55 -15.25 -0.54
N GLY A 106 9.26 -15.17 -0.85
CA GLY A 106 8.77 -14.32 -1.94
C GLY A 106 9.07 -12.83 -1.74
N PHE A 107 9.02 -12.33 -0.51
CA PHE A 107 9.43 -10.96 -0.20
C PHE A 107 10.94 -10.76 -0.32
N ASN A 108 11.74 -11.70 0.19
CA ASN A 108 13.20 -11.64 0.05
C ASN A 108 13.63 -11.64 -1.42
N ASP A 109 13.07 -12.55 -2.23
CA ASP A 109 13.33 -12.62 -3.68
C ASP A 109 12.93 -11.32 -4.39
N LEU A 110 11.86 -10.64 -3.94
CA LEU A 110 11.44 -9.35 -4.49
C LEU A 110 12.39 -8.21 -4.10
N MET A 111 12.88 -8.18 -2.86
CA MET A 111 13.87 -7.20 -2.41
C MET A 111 15.18 -7.36 -3.18
N ASP A 112 15.69 -8.59 -3.31
CA ASP A 112 16.90 -8.90 -4.07
C ASP A 112 16.77 -8.45 -5.55
N LEU A 113 15.59 -8.63 -6.14
CA LEU A 113 15.33 -8.17 -7.51
C LEU A 113 15.41 -6.63 -7.61
N CYS A 114 14.82 -5.91 -6.66
CA CYS A 114 14.87 -4.45 -6.62
C CYS A 114 16.31 -3.94 -6.46
N ASP A 115 17.13 -4.61 -5.65
CA ASP A 115 18.54 -4.25 -5.45
C ASP A 115 19.34 -4.39 -6.76
N VAL A 116 19.18 -5.53 -7.45
CA VAL A 116 19.85 -5.77 -8.74
C VAL A 116 19.41 -4.75 -9.79
N VAL A 117 18.11 -4.43 -9.87
CA VAL A 117 17.61 -3.41 -10.80
C VAL A 117 18.21 -2.04 -10.48
N THR A 118 18.29 -1.69 -9.20
CA THR A 118 18.84 -0.40 -8.74
C THR A 118 20.32 -0.28 -9.05
N GLU A 119 21.11 -1.33 -8.81
CA GLU A 119 22.54 -1.38 -9.12
C GLU A 119 22.77 -1.22 -10.62
N LYS A 120 22.09 -2.01 -11.46
CA LYS A 120 22.24 -1.95 -12.91
C LYS A 120 21.82 -0.61 -13.49
N PHE A 121 20.72 -0.05 -13.00
CA PHE A 121 20.26 1.26 -13.42
C PHE A 121 21.28 2.36 -13.04
N THR A 122 21.78 2.32 -11.81
CA THR A 122 22.76 3.30 -11.31
C THR A 122 24.06 3.23 -12.12
N SER A 123 24.59 2.03 -12.35
CA SER A 123 25.79 1.82 -13.17
C SER A 123 25.60 2.32 -14.61
N ALA A 124 24.46 2.03 -15.24
CA ALA A 124 24.18 2.50 -16.61
C ALA A 124 24.01 4.03 -16.67
N ARG A 125 23.39 4.63 -15.67
CA ARG A 125 23.24 6.09 -15.54
C ARG A 125 24.61 6.77 -15.41
N ASP A 126 25.47 6.23 -14.56
CA ASP A 126 26.79 6.81 -14.29
C ASP A 126 27.68 6.72 -15.55
N GLN A 127 27.66 5.58 -16.24
CA GLN A 127 28.34 5.43 -17.54
C GLN A 127 27.81 6.44 -18.58
N PHE A 128 26.49 6.62 -18.68
CA PHE A 128 25.90 7.58 -19.62
C PHE A 128 26.32 9.03 -19.31
N ASN A 129 26.40 9.38 -18.03
CA ASN A 129 26.84 10.71 -17.59
C ASN A 129 28.31 10.97 -17.92
N GLU A 130 29.18 9.96 -17.74
CA GLU A 130 30.59 10.04 -18.12
C GLU A 130 30.76 10.22 -19.64
N GLU A 131 30.04 9.43 -20.44
CA GLU A 131 30.07 9.52 -21.91
C GLU A 131 29.51 10.86 -22.44
N SER A 132 28.43 11.36 -21.81
CA SER A 132 27.81 12.63 -22.20
C SER A 132 28.65 13.84 -21.76
N GLY A 133 29.33 13.75 -20.62
CA GLY A 133 30.32 14.74 -20.18
C GLY A 133 31.50 14.82 -21.14
N ASN A 134 32.08 13.68 -21.52
CA ASN A 134 33.17 13.61 -22.50
C ASN A 134 32.78 14.13 -23.89
N ARG A 135 31.51 14.01 -24.30
CA ARG A 135 31.01 14.53 -25.59
C ARG A 135 30.89 16.05 -25.66
N MET A 136 30.94 16.75 -24.52
CA MET A 136 30.81 18.22 -24.48
C MET A 136 32.16 18.95 -24.44
N GLU A 137 33.27 18.21 -24.22
CA GLU A 137 34.64 18.75 -24.14
C GLU A 137 35.45 18.61 -25.45
N VAL A 138 34.85 18.07 -26.53
CA VAL A 138 35.47 17.92 -27.87
C VAL A 138 34.85 18.82 -28.93
#